data_AF-A0A8D3AQ90-F1
#
_entry.id   AF-A0A8D3AQ90-F1
#
_cell.length_a   1.000
_cell.length_b   1.000
_cell.length_c   1.000
_cell.angle_alpha   90.00
_cell.angle_beta   90.00
_cell.angle_gamma   90.00
#
_symmetry.space_group_name_H-M   'P 1'
#
loop_
_entity.id
_entity.type
_entity.pdbx_description
1 polymer ?
#
loop_
_entity_poly.entity_id
_entity_poly.type
_entity_poly.pdbx_seq_one_letter_code
_entity_poly.pdbx_strand_id
1 'polypeptide(L)'
;MPQPKSRKIAILGYRSVGKSSLTIQFVEGQFVDSYDPTIENTFTKMITINGQEYHLQLVDTAGQDEYSIFPQTYSIDINGYILVYSVTSNKSFEVVQVIHEKLLDMVGKVQVPIMLVGNKNDLHMERVISCEEGKALAESWNAAFMESSAKENQIVFYEGKCFTGRKLEICSDCDNFQDRGFMNRVNSVRVESGAFVCFDHPDFKGQQYILEHGEYPEFQRWNAHNDHMGSCKPIRMHGEHYRMELFDGDNFTGQCVELCDDCPFLQARGLAKNCINSLRVYGDGAWVLYEEPNYRGRMYIVERGNYGSHMEWQAENPNVQSVRRVANYF
;
A
#
# COMPACT_ATOMS: atom_id res chain seq x y z
N MET A 1 9.41 1.44 32.01
CA MET A 1 9.23 0.95 30.63
C MET A 1 10.53 0.25 30.24
N PRO A 2 10.48 -0.88 29.52
CA PRO A 2 11.70 -1.54 29.04
C PRO A 2 12.46 -0.60 28.10
N GLN A 3 13.80 -0.59 28.19
CA GLN A 3 14.63 0.26 27.34
C GLN A 3 14.53 -0.21 25.88
N PRO A 4 14.44 0.69 24.89
CA PRO A 4 14.44 0.32 23.48
C PRO A 4 15.68 -0.48 23.10
N LYS A 5 15.51 -1.58 22.34
CA LYS A 5 16.62 -2.41 21.85
C LYS A 5 16.95 -2.03 20.42
N SER A 6 18.23 -1.92 20.07
CA SER A 6 18.63 -1.72 18.67
C SER A 6 18.73 -3.05 17.94
N ARG A 7 18.27 -3.10 16.69
CA ARG A 7 18.46 -4.23 15.77
C ARG A 7 18.83 -3.72 14.39
N LYS A 8 19.87 -4.30 13.80
CA LYS A 8 20.32 -3.98 12.44
C LYS A 8 20.10 -5.19 11.52
N ILE A 9 19.38 -4.99 10.42
CA ILE A 9 19.07 -6.02 9.43
C ILE A 9 19.61 -5.57 8.08
N ALA A 10 20.33 -6.45 7.38
CA ALA A 10 20.82 -6.18 6.04
C ALA A 10 19.92 -6.87 5.01
N ILE A 11 19.61 -6.15 3.92
CA ILE A 11 18.76 -6.63 2.83
C ILE A 11 19.66 -6.83 1.60
N LEU A 12 19.72 -8.06 1.10
CA LEU A 12 20.66 -8.49 0.06
C LEU A 12 19.91 -9.19 -1.07
N GLY A 13 20.44 -9.14 -2.28
CA GLY A 13 19.81 -9.75 -3.45
C GLY A 13 20.26 -9.12 -4.76
N TYR A 14 19.83 -9.72 -5.86
CA TYR A 14 20.16 -9.25 -7.21
C TYR A 14 19.66 -7.81 -7.44
N ARG A 15 20.17 -7.15 -8.49
CA ARG A 15 19.64 -5.85 -8.92
C ARG A 15 18.16 -5.98 -9.34
N SER A 16 17.40 -4.90 -9.13
CA SER A 16 16.00 -4.79 -9.57
C SER A 16 15.01 -5.81 -9.00
N VAL A 17 15.37 -6.54 -7.93
CA VAL A 17 14.45 -7.45 -7.21
C VAL A 17 13.52 -6.73 -6.23
N GLY A 18 13.70 -5.42 -6.03
CA GLY A 18 12.83 -4.60 -5.16
C GLY A 18 13.25 -4.50 -3.69
N LYS A 19 14.55 -4.60 -3.37
CA LYS A 19 15.09 -4.42 -2.01
C LYS A 19 14.74 -3.04 -1.41
N SER A 20 15.08 -1.99 -2.16
CA SER A 20 14.75 -0.61 -1.80
C SER A 20 13.25 -0.41 -1.71
N SER A 21 12.48 -0.91 -2.67
CA SER A 21 11.02 -0.83 -2.64
C SER A 21 10.42 -1.50 -1.41
N LEU A 22 10.88 -2.70 -1.02
CA LEU A 22 10.43 -3.35 0.23
C LEU A 22 10.83 -2.55 1.48
N THR A 23 12.03 -1.96 1.48
CA THR A 23 12.54 -1.19 2.62
C THR A 23 11.76 0.10 2.80
N ILE A 24 11.58 0.86 1.71
CA ILE A 24 10.82 2.10 1.67
C ILE A 24 9.35 1.78 1.98
N GLN A 25 8.75 0.76 1.38
CA GLN A 25 7.38 0.33 1.70
C GLN A 25 7.24 -0.07 3.18
N PHE A 26 8.26 -0.67 3.79
CA PHE A 26 8.17 -0.98 5.21
C PHE A 26 8.38 0.24 6.10
N VAL A 27 9.29 1.16 5.76
CA VAL A 27 9.68 2.29 6.62
C VAL A 27 8.73 3.47 6.46
N GLU A 28 8.46 3.80 5.21
CA GLU A 28 7.74 4.99 4.75
C GLU A 28 6.39 4.65 4.13
N GLY A 29 6.08 3.36 3.92
CA GLY A 29 4.83 2.89 3.29
C GLY A 29 4.72 3.20 1.80
N GLN A 30 5.73 3.81 1.19
CA GLN A 30 5.70 4.26 -0.20
C GLN A 30 6.26 3.24 -1.18
N PHE A 31 5.65 3.17 -2.37
CA PHE A 31 6.23 2.54 -3.54
C PHE A 31 6.63 3.61 -4.56
N VAL A 32 7.92 3.71 -4.85
CA VAL A 32 8.46 4.66 -5.83
C VAL A 32 8.72 3.92 -7.15
N ASP A 33 7.99 4.29 -8.19
CA ASP A 33 8.09 3.66 -9.54
C ASP A 33 9.34 4.13 -10.31
N SER A 34 9.86 5.32 -9.99
CA SER A 34 11.12 5.84 -10.55
C SER A 34 12.33 5.28 -9.80
N TYR A 35 13.12 4.45 -10.49
CA TYR A 35 14.27 3.76 -9.91
C TYR A 35 15.59 4.45 -10.28
N ASP A 36 16.31 4.97 -9.29
CA ASP A 36 17.75 5.22 -9.37
C ASP A 36 18.51 4.05 -8.72
N PRO A 37 19.59 3.52 -9.33
CA PRO A 37 20.37 2.44 -8.72
C PRO A 37 20.90 2.79 -7.32
N THR A 38 20.50 2.01 -6.31
CA THR A 38 20.95 2.17 -4.92
C THR A 38 22.42 1.84 -4.75
N ILE A 39 23.16 2.67 -3.99
CA ILE A 39 24.55 2.41 -3.59
C ILE A 39 24.55 1.67 -2.24
N GLU A 40 24.16 2.35 -1.18
CA GLU A 40 23.85 1.78 0.14
C GLU A 40 23.09 2.86 0.90
N ASN A 41 21.97 2.51 1.52
CA ASN A 41 21.23 3.44 2.37
C ASN A 41 20.77 2.74 3.66
N THR A 42 20.74 3.47 4.77
CA THR A 42 20.26 2.93 6.05
C THR A 42 18.98 3.65 6.45
N PHE A 43 17.89 2.90 6.50
CA PHE A 43 16.60 3.37 6.96
C PHE A 43 16.37 2.99 8.42
N THR A 44 15.57 3.77 9.14
CA THR A 44 15.26 3.50 10.56
C THR A 44 13.76 3.52 10.83
N LYS A 45 13.26 2.53 11.57
CA LYS A 45 11.86 2.51 12.04
C LYS A 45 11.80 2.08 13.50
N MET A 46 10.97 2.75 14.30
CA MET A 46 10.62 2.30 15.64
C MET A 46 9.47 1.30 15.54
N ILE A 47 9.66 0.09 16.06
CA ILE A 47 8.63 -0.96 16.08
C ILE A 47 8.43 -1.51 17.48
N THR A 48 7.21 -1.97 17.78
CA THR A 48 6.90 -2.63 19.06
C THR A 48 6.51 -4.08 18.80
N ILE A 49 7.25 -5.01 19.39
CA ILE A 49 6.96 -6.46 19.30
C ILE A 49 6.83 -7.00 20.73
N ASN A 50 5.69 -7.61 21.04
CA ASN A 50 5.38 -8.18 22.37
C ASN A 50 5.63 -7.21 23.54
N GLY A 51 5.30 -5.92 23.34
CA GLY A 51 5.48 -4.87 24.35
C GLY A 51 6.92 -4.38 24.54
N GLN A 52 7.87 -4.83 23.72
CA GLN A 52 9.24 -4.32 23.68
C GLN A 52 9.43 -3.44 22.45
N GLU A 53 9.89 -2.20 22.65
CA GLU A 53 10.28 -1.30 21.57
C GLU A 53 11.65 -1.69 20.99
N TYR A 54 11.75 -1.62 19.68
CA TYR A 54 12.97 -1.81 18.92
C TYR A 54 13.24 -0.62 18.01
N HIS A 55 14.46 -0.12 18.06
CA HIS A 55 15.00 0.78 17.06
C HIS A 55 15.61 -0.08 15.94
N LEU A 56 14.86 -0.24 14.86
CA LEU A 56 15.26 -1.07 13.73
C LEU A 56 16.06 -0.24 12.72
N GLN A 57 17.22 -0.73 12.32
CA GLN A 57 18.03 -0.21 11.22
C GLN A 57 17.97 -1.21 10.07
N LEU A 58 17.45 -0.78 8.92
CA LEU A 58 17.39 -1.56 7.69
C LEU A 58 18.47 -1.04 6.73
N VAL A 59 19.45 -1.88 6.44
CA VAL A 59 20.54 -1.57 5.51
C VAL A 59 20.13 -2.07 4.13
N ASP A 60 19.68 -1.16 3.29
CA ASP A 60 19.37 -1.41 1.89
C ASP A 60 20.66 -1.32 1.07
N THR A 61 21.00 -2.41 0.37
CA THR A 61 22.28 -2.56 -0.32
C THR A 61 22.11 -2.43 -1.82
N ALA A 62 23.17 -2.00 -2.53
CA ALA A 62 23.22 -2.14 -3.98
C ALA A 62 22.93 -3.59 -4.40
N GLY A 63 22.28 -3.74 -5.56
CA GLY A 63 22.12 -5.04 -6.20
C GLY A 63 23.46 -5.75 -6.35
N GLN A 64 23.50 -7.02 -5.95
CA GLN A 64 24.68 -7.86 -6.05
C GLN A 64 24.55 -8.80 -7.23
N ASP A 65 25.61 -8.96 -8.03
CA ASP A 65 25.70 -9.95 -9.10
C ASP A 65 26.60 -11.12 -8.63
N GLU A 66 26.70 -12.19 -9.43
CA GLU A 66 27.48 -13.41 -9.07
C GLU A 66 28.94 -13.12 -8.72
N TYR A 67 29.51 -12.09 -9.35
CA TYR A 67 30.91 -11.69 -9.18
C TYR A 67 31.12 -10.56 -8.16
N SER A 68 30.04 -10.04 -7.56
CA SER A 68 30.17 -8.94 -6.62
C SER A 68 30.99 -9.35 -5.40
N ILE A 69 31.91 -8.46 -5.04
CA ILE A 69 32.67 -8.53 -3.78
C ILE A 69 31.72 -8.10 -2.67
N PHE A 70 31.55 -8.96 -1.67
CA PHE A 70 30.80 -8.60 -0.48
C PHE A 70 31.66 -7.72 0.43
N PRO A 71 31.26 -6.46 0.69
CA PRO A 71 31.92 -5.63 1.68
C PRO A 71 31.91 -6.32 3.05
N GLN A 72 33.04 -6.32 3.75
CA GLN A 72 33.12 -6.83 5.13
C GLN A 72 32.20 -6.08 6.09
N THR A 73 31.77 -4.86 5.74
CA THR A 73 30.76 -4.11 6.50
C THR A 73 29.43 -4.83 6.62
N TYR A 74 29.10 -5.75 5.70
CA TYR A 74 27.88 -6.56 5.75
C TYR A 74 27.90 -7.66 6.81
N SER A 75 29.05 -7.94 7.46
CA SER A 75 29.15 -8.90 8.57
C SER A 75 29.31 -8.23 9.94
N ILE A 76 29.48 -6.90 9.99
CA ILE A 76 29.71 -6.17 11.24
C ILE A 76 28.38 -5.67 11.83
N ASP A 77 28.10 -6.07 13.07
CA ASP A 77 26.95 -5.66 13.87
C ASP A 77 25.58 -5.93 13.23
N ILE A 78 25.48 -6.89 12.31
CA ILE A 78 24.20 -7.33 11.75
C ILE A 78 23.55 -8.36 12.66
N ASN A 79 22.25 -8.18 12.95
CA ASN A 79 21.45 -9.08 13.77
C ASN A 79 20.53 -10.00 12.97
N GLY A 80 20.39 -9.78 11.67
CA GLY A 80 19.54 -10.57 10.77
C GLY A 80 19.78 -10.23 9.30
N TYR A 81 19.51 -11.17 8.41
CA TYR A 81 19.59 -10.97 6.97
C TYR A 81 18.27 -11.27 6.28
N ILE A 82 17.92 -10.43 5.31
CA ILE A 82 16.82 -10.67 4.38
C ILE A 82 17.44 -10.86 3.00
N LEU A 83 17.26 -12.04 2.42
CA LEU A 83 17.72 -12.39 1.09
C LEU A 83 16.54 -12.31 0.13
N VAL A 84 16.61 -11.45 -0.87
CA VAL A 84 15.48 -11.13 -1.77
C VAL A 84 15.78 -11.59 -3.19
N TYR A 85 14.84 -12.33 -3.78
CA TYR A 85 14.80 -12.61 -5.21
C TYR A 85 13.46 -12.13 -5.81
N SER A 86 13.39 -12.03 -7.13
CA SER A 86 12.14 -11.74 -7.86
C SER A 86 11.54 -13.04 -8.36
N VAL A 87 10.26 -13.30 -8.09
CA VAL A 87 9.56 -14.51 -8.59
C VAL A 87 9.49 -14.58 -10.12
N THR A 88 9.74 -13.43 -10.77
CA THR A 88 9.78 -13.26 -12.23
C THR A 88 11.19 -13.41 -12.84
N SER A 89 12.21 -13.77 -12.05
CA SER A 89 13.60 -13.83 -12.53
C SER A 89 14.37 -15.03 -12.00
N ASN A 90 14.54 -16.05 -12.84
CA ASN A 90 15.45 -17.19 -12.63
C ASN A 90 16.85 -16.73 -12.23
N LYS A 91 17.38 -15.70 -12.91
CA LYS A 91 18.71 -15.16 -12.60
C LYS A 91 18.82 -14.64 -11.17
N SER A 92 17.79 -13.94 -10.68
CA SER A 92 17.80 -13.47 -9.29
C SER A 92 17.73 -14.61 -8.27
N PHE A 93 17.06 -15.70 -8.64
CA PHE A 93 16.94 -16.91 -7.82
C PHE A 93 18.25 -17.71 -7.76
N GLU A 94 19.02 -17.75 -8.86
CA GLU A 94 20.39 -18.30 -8.85
C GLU A 94 21.33 -17.44 -8.01
N VAL A 95 21.31 -16.12 -8.23
CA VAL A 95 22.22 -15.19 -7.55
C VAL A 95 22.00 -15.16 -6.04
N VAL A 96 20.74 -15.26 -5.57
CA VAL A 96 20.47 -15.26 -4.12
C VAL A 96 21.09 -16.46 -3.41
N GLN A 97 21.26 -17.60 -4.10
CA GLN A 97 21.96 -18.77 -3.58
C GLN A 97 23.46 -18.51 -3.43
N VAL A 98 24.07 -17.90 -4.44
CA VAL A 98 25.49 -17.48 -4.39
C VAL A 98 25.73 -16.45 -3.28
N ILE A 99 24.80 -15.52 -3.09
CA ILE A 99 24.85 -14.55 -1.99
C ILE A 99 24.80 -15.26 -0.63
N HIS A 100 23.90 -16.22 -0.46
CA HIS A 100 23.77 -16.99 0.77
C HIS A 100 25.06 -17.76 1.10
N GLU A 101 25.68 -18.43 0.13
CA GLU A 101 26.96 -19.14 0.33
C GLU A 101 28.07 -18.20 0.78
N LYS A 102 28.26 -17.08 0.06
CA LYS A 102 29.26 -16.06 0.43
C LYS A 102 29.02 -15.50 1.83
N LEU A 103 27.75 -15.28 2.18
CA LEU A 103 27.36 -14.76 3.49
C LEU A 103 27.78 -15.73 4.61
N LEU A 104 27.52 -17.03 4.43
CA LEU A 104 27.93 -18.05 5.40
C LEU A 104 29.45 -18.09 5.58
N ASP A 105 30.21 -17.97 4.50
CA ASP A 105 31.68 -17.93 4.55
C ASP A 105 32.22 -16.74 5.37
N MET A 106 31.53 -15.58 5.32
CA MET A 106 31.94 -14.38 6.05
C MET A 106 31.49 -14.35 7.52
N VAL A 107 30.26 -14.77 7.80
CA VAL A 107 29.71 -14.76 9.18
C VAL A 107 30.28 -15.92 10.00
N GLY A 108 30.76 -16.98 9.34
CA GLY A 108 31.43 -18.11 9.96
C GLY A 108 30.47 -18.93 10.83
N LYS A 109 30.88 -19.23 12.07
CA LYS A 109 30.11 -20.10 13.00
C LYS A 109 28.97 -19.37 13.74
N VAL A 110 28.86 -18.06 13.58
CA VAL A 110 27.81 -17.28 14.27
C VAL A 110 26.50 -17.48 13.52
N GLN A 111 25.51 -18.09 14.16
CA GLN A 111 24.22 -18.28 13.54
C GLN A 111 23.40 -16.99 13.64
N VAL A 112 23.33 -16.25 12.54
CA VAL A 112 22.47 -15.07 12.39
C VAL A 112 21.19 -15.50 11.68
N PRO A 113 19.99 -15.08 12.15
CA PRO A 113 18.74 -15.40 11.48
C PRO A 113 18.71 -14.91 10.03
N ILE A 114 18.24 -15.77 9.12
CA ILE A 114 18.08 -15.48 7.69
C ILE A 114 16.61 -15.68 7.31
N MET A 115 16.09 -14.76 6.50
CA MET A 115 14.80 -14.88 5.84
C MET A 115 14.97 -14.76 4.33
N LEU A 116 14.47 -15.74 3.58
CA LEU A 116 14.36 -15.68 2.13
C LEU A 116 13.01 -15.08 1.74
N VAL A 117 13.04 -14.10 0.83
CA VAL A 117 11.86 -13.36 0.36
C VAL A 117 11.75 -13.47 -1.17
N GLY A 118 10.65 -14.07 -1.64
CA GLY A 118 10.25 -14.02 -3.05
C GLY A 118 9.41 -12.78 -3.33
N ASN A 119 10.01 -11.73 -3.87
CA ASN A 119 9.33 -10.46 -4.15
C ASN A 119 8.70 -10.43 -5.55
N LYS A 120 7.80 -9.46 -5.76
CA LYS A 120 6.99 -9.28 -6.98
C LYS A 120 5.98 -10.39 -7.24
N ASN A 121 5.47 -10.97 -6.16
CA ASN A 121 4.37 -11.94 -6.19
C ASN A 121 3.19 -11.46 -7.05
N ASP A 122 2.92 -10.15 -7.05
CA ASP A 122 1.87 -9.49 -7.84
C ASP A 122 1.97 -9.72 -9.36
N LEU A 123 3.16 -9.99 -9.88
CA LEU A 123 3.40 -10.24 -11.30
C LEU A 123 3.15 -11.71 -11.68
N HIS A 124 1.95 -12.22 -11.41
CA HIS A 124 1.62 -13.64 -11.57
C HIS A 124 1.87 -14.17 -13.00
N MET A 125 1.59 -13.37 -14.03
CA MET A 125 1.74 -13.78 -15.44
C MET A 125 3.20 -13.84 -15.88
N GLU A 126 4.09 -13.17 -15.17
CA GLU A 126 5.54 -13.15 -15.41
C GLU A 126 6.29 -14.10 -14.47
N ARG A 127 5.57 -14.81 -13.59
CA ARG A 127 6.17 -15.73 -12.61
C ARG A 127 6.88 -16.86 -13.34
N VAL A 128 8.15 -17.07 -12.96
CA VAL A 128 8.97 -18.18 -13.43
C VAL A 128 9.48 -19.08 -12.29
N ILE A 129 9.37 -18.61 -11.03
CA ILE A 129 9.68 -19.38 -9.82
C ILE A 129 8.39 -19.61 -9.02
N SER A 130 8.09 -20.87 -8.73
CA SER A 130 6.95 -21.24 -7.88
C SER A 130 7.21 -20.94 -6.40
N CYS A 131 6.13 -20.80 -5.63
CA CYS A 131 6.22 -20.63 -4.18
C CYS A 131 6.88 -21.85 -3.51
N GLU A 132 6.60 -23.04 -4.04
CA GLU A 132 7.17 -24.32 -3.60
C GLU A 132 8.70 -24.36 -3.77
N GLU A 133 9.23 -23.87 -4.90
CA GLU A 133 10.67 -23.79 -5.13
C GLU A 133 11.36 -22.84 -4.15
N GLY A 134 10.79 -21.66 -3.93
CA GLY A 134 11.30 -20.70 -2.95
C GLY A 134 11.30 -21.26 -1.53
N LYS A 135 10.21 -21.93 -1.15
CA LYS A 135 10.06 -22.56 0.16
C LYS A 135 11.06 -23.70 0.36
N ALA A 136 11.20 -24.59 -0.63
CA ALA A 136 12.16 -25.69 -0.58
C ALA A 136 13.61 -25.19 -0.44
N LEU A 137 13.95 -24.08 -1.12
CA LEU A 137 15.27 -23.46 -0.98
C LEU A 137 15.50 -22.94 0.44
N ALA A 138 14.55 -22.21 1.03
CA ALA A 138 14.66 -21.73 2.40
C ALA A 138 14.76 -22.86 3.45
N GLU A 139 14.01 -23.94 3.25
CA GLU A 139 14.08 -25.14 4.09
C GLU A 139 15.48 -25.77 4.05
N SER A 140 16.11 -25.82 2.87
CA SER A 140 17.48 -26.32 2.72
C SER A 140 18.52 -25.48 3.49
N TRP A 141 18.22 -24.20 3.74
CA TRP A 141 19.06 -23.28 4.49
C TRP A 141 18.71 -23.21 5.98
N ASN A 142 17.64 -23.89 6.41
CA ASN A 142 17.03 -23.69 7.72
C ASN A 142 16.70 -22.20 7.99
N ALA A 143 16.21 -21.51 6.95
CA ALA A 143 15.84 -20.10 6.95
C ALA A 143 14.32 -19.94 6.95
N ALA A 144 13.82 -18.78 7.40
CA ALA A 144 12.41 -18.42 7.23
C ALA A 144 12.11 -18.11 5.76
N PHE A 145 10.86 -18.29 5.32
CA PHE A 145 10.43 -18.00 3.95
C PHE A 145 9.12 -17.19 3.94
N MET A 146 9.03 -16.24 3.01
CA MET A 146 7.77 -15.63 2.60
C MET A 146 7.84 -15.13 1.16
N GLU A 147 6.68 -15.01 0.50
CA GLU A 147 6.55 -14.19 -0.70
C GLU A 147 6.00 -12.80 -0.33
N SER A 148 6.34 -11.78 -1.10
CA SER A 148 5.91 -10.41 -0.88
C SER A 148 5.69 -9.66 -2.19
N SER A 149 4.99 -8.54 -2.10
CA SER A 149 5.00 -7.50 -3.11
C SER A 149 5.34 -6.19 -2.43
N ALA A 150 6.30 -5.45 -2.98
CA ALA A 150 6.53 -4.07 -2.58
C ALA A 150 5.42 -3.12 -3.09
N LYS A 151 4.50 -3.61 -3.92
CA LYS A 151 3.47 -2.83 -4.62
C LYS A 151 2.05 -3.10 -4.13
N GLU A 152 1.74 -4.31 -3.66
CA GLU A 152 0.36 -4.64 -3.30
C GLU A 152 -0.13 -3.90 -2.06
N ASN A 153 -1.22 -3.17 -2.26
CA ASN A 153 -2.09 -2.70 -1.20
C ASN A 153 -2.77 -3.94 -0.59
N GLN A 154 -2.97 -3.98 0.73
CA GLN A 154 -3.64 -5.10 1.39
C GLN A 154 -4.71 -4.58 2.35
N ILE A 155 -5.92 -5.13 2.18
CA ILE A 155 -7.07 -4.87 3.04
C ILE A 155 -7.68 -6.19 3.50
N VAL A 156 -8.07 -6.23 4.77
CA VAL A 156 -8.71 -7.38 5.41
C VAL A 156 -10.05 -6.95 5.96
N PHE A 157 -11.12 -7.55 5.44
CA PHE A 157 -12.49 -7.35 5.90
C PHE A 157 -12.87 -8.45 6.89
N TYR A 158 -13.63 -8.11 7.93
CA TYR A 158 -14.07 -9.05 8.96
C TYR A 158 -15.59 -9.01 9.15
N GLU A 159 -16.21 -10.19 9.27
CA GLU A 159 -17.66 -10.30 9.53
C GLU A 159 -18.06 -9.78 10.91
N GLY A 160 -17.17 -9.86 11.90
CA GLY A 160 -17.38 -9.36 13.26
C GLY A 160 -16.73 -8.01 13.51
N LYS A 161 -17.12 -7.36 14.62
CA LYS A 161 -16.45 -6.15 15.13
C LYS A 161 -15.08 -6.49 15.73
N CYS A 162 -14.21 -5.50 15.86
CA CYS A 162 -12.88 -5.64 16.46
C CYS A 162 -12.08 -6.82 15.87
N PHE A 163 -12.16 -7.00 14.54
CA PHE A 163 -11.36 -7.97 13.78
C PHE A 163 -11.65 -9.44 14.14
N THR A 164 -12.92 -9.75 14.42
CA THR A 164 -13.39 -11.09 14.79
C THR A 164 -14.20 -11.75 13.67
N GLY A 165 -14.38 -13.07 13.75
CA GLY A 165 -15.18 -13.83 12.78
C GLY A 165 -14.41 -14.22 11.52
N ARG A 166 -15.15 -14.55 10.44
CA ARG A 166 -14.56 -14.85 9.13
C ARG A 166 -13.90 -13.59 8.59
N LYS A 167 -12.78 -13.76 7.88
CA LYS A 167 -12.07 -12.69 7.20
C LYS A 167 -12.02 -12.90 5.69
N LEU A 168 -11.93 -11.80 4.94
CA LEU A 168 -11.63 -11.76 3.51
C LEU A 168 -10.42 -10.85 3.31
N GLU A 169 -9.34 -11.41 2.76
CA GLU A 169 -8.12 -10.68 2.42
C GLU A 169 -8.12 -10.35 0.93
N ILE A 170 -7.90 -9.08 0.59
CA ILE A 170 -7.89 -8.56 -0.77
C ILE A 170 -6.64 -7.72 -1.00
N CYS A 171 -5.98 -7.95 -2.14
CA CYS A 171 -4.80 -7.18 -2.57
C CYS A 171 -4.99 -6.41 -3.90
N SER A 172 -6.14 -6.62 -4.56
CA SER A 172 -6.43 -6.10 -5.90
C SER A 172 -7.89 -5.68 -6.01
N ASP A 173 -8.30 -5.22 -7.20
CA ASP A 173 -9.72 -5.07 -7.52
C ASP A 173 -10.49 -6.37 -7.16
N CYS A 174 -11.60 -6.23 -6.45
CA CYS A 174 -12.54 -7.29 -6.13
C CYS A 174 -13.95 -6.76 -6.37
N ASP A 175 -14.54 -7.15 -7.49
CA ASP A 175 -15.86 -6.74 -7.98
C ASP A 175 -17.01 -7.42 -7.24
N ASN A 176 -16.79 -8.58 -6.61
CA ASN A 176 -17.82 -9.27 -5.85
C ASN A 176 -17.25 -10.11 -4.70
N PHE A 177 -17.55 -9.72 -3.46
CA PHE A 177 -17.10 -10.45 -2.27
C PHE A 177 -17.73 -11.84 -2.14
N GLN A 178 -18.93 -12.05 -2.69
CA GLN A 178 -19.62 -13.35 -2.61
C GLN A 178 -18.90 -14.42 -3.43
N ASP A 179 -18.28 -14.05 -4.56
CA ASP A 179 -17.48 -14.95 -5.38
C ASP A 179 -16.21 -15.42 -4.64
N ARG A 180 -15.83 -14.71 -3.59
CA ARG A 180 -14.75 -15.05 -2.65
C ARG A 180 -15.26 -15.75 -1.38
N GLY A 181 -16.53 -16.15 -1.34
CA GLY A 181 -17.16 -16.85 -0.21
C GLY A 181 -17.46 -15.96 1.00
N PHE A 182 -17.55 -14.64 0.81
CA PHE A 182 -17.77 -13.67 1.87
C PHE A 182 -19.13 -12.97 1.66
N MET A 183 -20.03 -13.02 2.65
CA MET A 183 -21.46 -12.74 2.47
C MET A 183 -21.82 -11.25 2.54
N ASN A 184 -20.98 -10.38 1.97
CA ASN A 184 -21.11 -8.92 1.96
C ASN A 184 -21.33 -8.26 3.32
N ARG A 185 -20.96 -8.93 4.41
CA ARG A 185 -21.14 -8.46 5.78
C ARG A 185 -19.79 -8.06 6.37
N VAL A 186 -19.54 -6.77 6.46
CA VAL A 186 -18.27 -6.18 6.92
C VAL A 186 -18.54 -5.32 8.16
N ASN A 187 -18.14 -5.80 9.32
CA ASN A 187 -18.27 -5.07 10.58
C ASN A 187 -16.97 -4.42 11.05
N SER A 188 -15.80 -4.90 10.60
CA SER A 188 -14.53 -4.23 10.85
C SER A 188 -13.54 -4.47 9.72
N VAL A 189 -12.56 -3.57 9.58
CA VAL A 189 -11.58 -3.58 8.48
C VAL A 189 -10.19 -3.23 9.00
N ARG A 190 -9.17 -3.92 8.49
CA ARG A 190 -7.77 -3.49 8.58
C ARG A 190 -7.24 -3.19 7.20
N VAL A 191 -6.72 -1.99 7.01
CA VAL A 191 -5.93 -1.66 5.82
C VAL A 191 -4.47 -1.76 6.25
N GLU A 192 -3.81 -2.85 5.86
CA GLU A 192 -2.43 -3.16 6.23
C GLU A 192 -1.44 -2.37 5.35
N SER A 193 -1.80 -2.10 4.09
CA SER A 193 -1.03 -1.24 3.19
C SER A 193 -1.93 -0.56 2.15
N GLY A 194 -1.63 0.70 1.85
CA GLY A 194 -2.33 1.49 0.85
C GLY A 194 -3.64 2.12 1.30
N ALA A 195 -4.46 2.45 0.31
CA ALA A 195 -5.83 2.92 0.50
C ALA A 195 -6.76 2.23 -0.50
N PHE A 196 -8.00 2.02 -0.10
CA PHE A 196 -9.02 1.34 -0.89
C PHE A 196 -10.28 2.18 -0.98
N VAL A 197 -10.84 2.25 -2.18
CA VAL A 197 -12.25 2.62 -2.35
C VAL A 197 -13.09 1.35 -2.25
N CYS A 198 -14.00 1.32 -1.29
CA CYS A 198 -14.95 0.23 -1.08
C CYS A 198 -16.35 0.68 -1.47
N PHE A 199 -17.17 -0.27 -1.91
CA PHE A 199 -18.53 -0.02 -2.39
C PHE A 199 -19.51 -0.90 -1.63
N ASP A 200 -20.68 -0.35 -1.30
CA ASP A 200 -21.72 -1.14 -0.64
C ASP A 200 -22.30 -2.23 -1.57
N HIS A 201 -22.27 -2.08 -2.90
CA HIS A 201 -22.74 -3.11 -3.84
C HIS A 201 -21.58 -3.78 -4.60
N PRO A 202 -21.82 -4.98 -5.19
CA PRO A 202 -20.95 -5.56 -6.21
C PRO A 202 -20.80 -4.66 -7.45
N ASP A 203 -19.85 -5.01 -8.32
CA ASP A 203 -19.49 -4.32 -9.57
C ASP A 203 -19.03 -2.86 -9.40
N PHE A 204 -18.53 -2.50 -8.22
CA PHE A 204 -18.05 -1.14 -7.92
C PHE A 204 -19.15 -0.07 -8.02
N LYS A 205 -20.34 -0.39 -7.47
CA LYS A 205 -21.54 0.44 -7.52
C LYS A 205 -22.02 0.84 -6.13
N GLY A 206 -22.81 1.91 -6.09
CA GLY A 206 -23.48 2.38 -4.88
C GLY A 206 -22.60 3.31 -4.04
N GLN A 207 -22.82 3.32 -2.72
CA GLN A 207 -22.09 4.21 -1.83
C GLN A 207 -20.61 3.83 -1.76
N GLN A 208 -19.75 4.82 -1.98
CA GLN A 208 -18.30 4.66 -1.87
C GLN A 208 -17.83 4.94 -0.43
N TYR A 209 -16.78 4.25 -0.01
CA TYR A 209 -16.09 4.45 1.27
C TYR A 209 -14.58 4.46 1.03
N ILE A 210 -13.88 5.50 1.49
CA ILE A 210 -12.42 5.55 1.47
C ILE A 210 -11.88 4.93 2.76
N LEU A 211 -11.02 3.93 2.61
CA LEU A 211 -10.33 3.28 3.72
C LEU A 211 -8.83 3.43 3.49
N GLU A 212 -8.23 4.38 4.20
CA GLU A 212 -6.78 4.62 4.25
C GLU A 212 -6.13 3.65 5.24
N HIS A 213 -4.81 3.49 5.18
CA HIS A 213 -4.04 2.66 6.11
C HIS A 213 -4.46 2.88 7.57
N GLY A 214 -4.73 1.77 8.28
CA GLY A 214 -5.15 1.80 9.67
C GLY A 214 -6.20 0.75 10.05
N GLU A 215 -6.66 0.88 11.30
CA GLU A 215 -7.59 -0.05 11.94
C GLU A 215 -8.99 0.57 12.11
N TYR A 216 -10.00 -0.11 11.57
CA TYR A 216 -11.40 0.29 11.65
C TYR A 216 -12.20 -0.78 12.40
N PRO A 217 -12.28 -0.71 13.74
CA PRO A 217 -12.89 -1.76 14.56
C PRO A 217 -14.42 -1.89 14.43
N GLU A 218 -15.09 -0.91 13.84
CA GLU A 218 -16.54 -0.91 13.57
C GLU A 218 -16.89 -0.04 12.36
N PHE A 219 -18.02 -0.32 11.69
CA PHE A 219 -18.40 0.34 10.43
C PHE A 219 -18.67 1.84 10.52
N GLN A 220 -18.99 2.33 11.71
CA GLN A 220 -19.09 3.76 12.01
C GLN A 220 -17.76 4.48 11.79
N ARG A 221 -16.62 3.79 11.87
CA ARG A 221 -15.28 4.38 11.73
C ARG A 221 -14.96 4.82 10.31
N TRP A 222 -15.70 4.32 9.31
CA TRP A 222 -15.61 4.77 7.92
C TRP A 222 -16.90 5.47 7.43
N ASN A 223 -17.68 6.02 8.36
CA ASN A 223 -18.93 6.73 8.10
C ASN A 223 -20.02 5.87 7.41
N ALA A 224 -19.98 4.54 7.53
CA ALA A 224 -21.09 3.70 7.08
C ALA A 224 -22.24 3.66 8.09
N HIS A 225 -23.45 3.42 7.57
CA HIS A 225 -24.68 3.32 8.36
C HIS A 225 -25.14 1.86 8.58
N ASN A 226 -24.54 0.92 7.84
CA ASN A 226 -24.79 -0.52 7.93
C ASN A 226 -23.48 -1.29 7.70
N ASP A 227 -23.52 -2.60 7.87
CA ASP A 227 -22.38 -3.50 7.68
C ASP A 227 -22.33 -4.11 6.26
N HIS A 228 -22.97 -3.50 5.26
CA HIS A 228 -23.02 -4.05 3.91
C HIS A 228 -21.90 -3.49 3.03
N MET A 229 -21.09 -4.38 2.45
CA MET A 229 -20.02 -4.04 1.50
C MET A 229 -19.85 -5.17 0.49
N GLY A 230 -19.83 -4.84 -0.80
CA GLY A 230 -19.90 -5.84 -1.87
C GLY A 230 -18.70 -5.88 -2.81
N SER A 231 -17.93 -4.79 -2.91
CA SER A 231 -16.75 -4.73 -3.77
C SER A 231 -15.74 -3.68 -3.29
N CYS A 232 -14.50 -3.76 -3.75
CA CYS A 232 -13.48 -2.75 -3.47
C CYS A 232 -12.40 -2.69 -4.56
N LYS A 233 -11.70 -1.56 -4.63
CA LYS A 233 -10.53 -1.35 -5.48
C LYS A 233 -9.43 -0.65 -4.69
N PRO A 234 -8.16 -1.01 -4.91
CA PRO A 234 -7.06 -0.16 -4.48
C PRO A 234 -7.15 1.20 -5.17
N ILE A 235 -6.89 2.27 -4.42
CA ILE A 235 -6.57 3.58 -4.99
C ILE A 235 -5.23 3.42 -5.72
N ARG A 236 -5.10 3.99 -6.92
CA ARG A 236 -3.89 3.85 -7.76
C ARG A 236 -3.04 5.11 -7.74
N MET A 237 -3.66 6.26 -7.46
CA MET A 237 -3.01 7.56 -7.36
C MET A 237 -2.50 7.80 -5.93
N HIS A 238 -1.18 7.80 -5.76
CA HIS A 238 -0.50 7.88 -4.47
C HIS A 238 0.50 9.03 -4.37
N GLY A 239 0.55 9.90 -5.38
CA GLY A 239 1.54 10.96 -5.43
C GLY A 239 1.21 12.18 -4.56
N GLU A 240 2.17 13.10 -4.49
CA GLU A 240 2.11 14.29 -3.64
C GLU A 240 1.65 15.55 -4.39
N HIS A 241 1.42 15.46 -5.71
CA HIS A 241 1.00 16.59 -6.52
C HIS A 241 -0.51 16.62 -6.60
N TYR A 242 -1.12 17.53 -5.82
CA TYR A 242 -2.56 17.70 -5.76
C TYR A 242 -2.96 18.96 -6.50
N ARG A 243 -3.75 18.80 -7.56
CA ARG A 243 -4.38 19.90 -8.29
C ARG A 243 -5.68 19.44 -8.93
N MET A 244 -6.78 20.14 -8.63
CA MET A 244 -8.06 19.94 -9.28
C MET A 244 -8.77 21.26 -9.60
N GLU A 245 -9.62 21.22 -10.63
CA GLU A 245 -10.54 22.30 -10.99
C GLU A 245 -11.98 21.78 -10.84
N LEU A 246 -12.82 22.53 -10.12
CA LEU A 246 -14.24 22.24 -9.92
C LEU A 246 -15.08 23.26 -10.69
N PHE A 247 -16.10 22.79 -11.40
CA PHE A 247 -16.96 23.62 -12.25
C PHE A 247 -18.43 23.50 -11.85
N ASP A 248 -19.15 24.62 -11.86
CA ASP A 248 -20.59 24.64 -11.56
C ASP A 248 -21.49 24.26 -12.76
N GLY A 249 -20.93 24.19 -13.97
CA GLY A 249 -21.58 23.67 -15.17
C GLY A 249 -21.03 22.31 -15.62
N ASP A 250 -21.78 21.60 -16.46
CA ASP A 250 -21.30 20.38 -17.11
C ASP A 250 -20.22 20.71 -18.16
N ASN A 251 -19.43 19.71 -18.54
CA ASN A 251 -18.39 19.80 -19.58
C ASN A 251 -17.43 20.99 -19.38
N PHE A 252 -17.05 21.25 -18.13
CA PHE A 252 -16.05 22.26 -17.74
C PHE A 252 -16.49 23.70 -18.07
N THR A 253 -17.78 23.98 -17.92
CA THR A 253 -18.37 25.29 -18.17
C THR A 253 -18.74 26.00 -16.87
N GLY A 254 -18.99 27.31 -16.95
CA GLY A 254 -19.47 28.11 -15.81
C GLY A 254 -18.36 28.60 -14.88
N GLN A 255 -18.70 28.83 -13.61
CA GLN A 255 -17.77 29.25 -12.58
C GLN A 255 -16.79 28.11 -12.26
N CYS A 256 -15.51 28.43 -12.13
CA CYS A 256 -14.44 27.48 -11.81
C CYS A 256 -13.72 27.88 -10.53
N VAL A 257 -13.39 26.88 -9.71
CA VAL A 257 -12.49 27.01 -8.56
C VAL A 257 -11.38 25.96 -8.65
N GLU A 258 -10.14 26.40 -8.53
CA GLU A 258 -8.96 25.55 -8.43
C GLU A 258 -8.63 25.25 -6.96
N LEU A 259 -8.31 23.99 -6.66
CA LEU A 259 -7.87 23.52 -5.35
C LEU A 259 -6.55 22.74 -5.45
N CYS A 260 -5.62 23.07 -4.56
CA CYS A 260 -4.37 22.32 -4.34
C CYS A 260 -4.29 21.72 -2.92
N ASP A 261 -5.21 22.11 -2.04
CA ASP A 261 -5.25 21.72 -0.63
C ASP A 261 -6.66 21.33 -0.23
N ASP A 262 -6.76 20.72 0.95
CA ASP A 262 -8.04 20.34 1.54
C ASP A 262 -8.94 21.57 1.73
N CYS A 263 -10.22 21.39 1.46
CA CYS A 263 -11.25 22.41 1.58
C CYS A 263 -12.42 21.89 2.41
N PRO A 264 -12.49 22.20 3.72
CA PRO A 264 -13.58 21.75 4.58
C PRO A 264 -14.91 22.45 4.27
N PHE A 265 -14.91 23.53 3.50
CA PHE A 265 -16.10 24.28 3.13
C PHE A 265 -15.91 25.04 1.80
N LEU A 266 -16.46 24.49 0.71
CA LEU A 266 -16.25 25.01 -0.66
C LEU A 266 -16.81 26.41 -0.89
N GLN A 267 -17.91 26.79 -0.24
CA GLN A 267 -18.47 28.13 -0.41
C GLN A 267 -17.50 29.24 0.03
N ALA A 268 -16.59 28.96 0.97
CA ALA A 268 -15.54 29.90 1.35
C ALA A 268 -14.52 30.18 0.24
N ARG A 269 -14.49 29.36 -0.83
CA ARG A 269 -13.64 29.54 -2.01
C ARG A 269 -14.32 30.34 -3.13
N GLY A 270 -15.49 30.93 -2.87
CA GLY A 270 -16.18 31.83 -3.79
C GLY A 270 -17.22 31.18 -4.70
N LEU A 271 -17.51 29.89 -4.52
CA LEU A 271 -18.62 29.21 -5.20
C LEU A 271 -19.96 29.70 -4.64
N ALA A 272 -20.83 30.22 -5.51
CA ALA A 272 -22.14 30.73 -5.11
C ALA A 272 -23.16 29.61 -4.78
N LYS A 273 -22.89 28.38 -5.23
CA LYS A 273 -23.74 27.20 -5.08
C LYS A 273 -22.89 25.99 -4.72
N ASN A 274 -23.52 24.99 -4.11
CA ASN A 274 -22.89 23.69 -3.84
C ASN A 274 -22.95 22.74 -5.04
N CYS A 275 -23.35 23.22 -6.21
CA CYS A 275 -23.55 22.41 -7.40
C CYS A 275 -22.23 22.29 -8.16
N ILE A 276 -21.51 21.18 -7.99
CA ILE A 276 -20.34 20.83 -8.79
C ILE A 276 -20.79 19.83 -9.85
N ASN A 277 -20.84 20.26 -11.10
CA ASN A 277 -21.34 19.45 -12.21
C ASN A 277 -20.22 18.81 -13.02
N SER A 278 -19.02 19.38 -13.07
CA SER A 278 -17.87 18.75 -13.71
C SER A 278 -16.56 19.09 -13.00
N LEU A 279 -15.52 18.28 -13.19
CA LEU A 279 -14.21 18.51 -12.57
C LEU A 279 -13.06 17.95 -13.38
N ARG A 280 -11.87 18.51 -13.19
CA ARG A 280 -10.62 18.00 -13.75
C ARG A 280 -9.60 17.77 -12.66
N VAL A 281 -8.93 16.64 -12.70
CA VAL A 281 -7.85 16.27 -11.77
C VAL A 281 -6.57 16.09 -12.58
N TYR A 282 -5.56 16.90 -12.29
CA TYR A 282 -4.32 16.97 -13.08
C TYR A 282 -3.15 16.21 -12.46
N GLY A 283 -3.15 16.13 -11.12
CA GLY A 283 -2.09 15.55 -10.32
C GLY A 283 -2.05 14.03 -10.27
N ASP A 284 -1.11 13.50 -9.50
CA ASP A 284 -0.89 12.07 -9.24
C ASP A 284 -1.46 11.61 -7.88
N GLY A 285 -2.15 12.50 -7.16
CA GLY A 285 -2.90 12.22 -5.95
C GLY A 285 -4.42 12.10 -6.17
N ALA A 286 -5.07 11.23 -5.38
CA ALA A 286 -6.52 11.06 -5.39
C ALA A 286 -7.23 12.08 -4.46
N TRP A 287 -8.49 12.38 -4.76
CA TRP A 287 -9.33 13.27 -3.96
C TRP A 287 -10.62 12.59 -3.51
N VAL A 288 -11.14 13.04 -2.38
CA VAL A 288 -12.45 12.65 -1.85
C VAL A 288 -13.35 13.87 -1.79
N LEU A 289 -14.46 13.81 -2.50
CA LEU A 289 -15.55 14.77 -2.47
C LEU A 289 -16.58 14.36 -1.44
N TYR A 290 -17.17 15.32 -0.74
CA TYR A 290 -18.18 15.09 0.29
C TYR A 290 -19.41 15.96 0.07
N GLU A 291 -20.61 15.38 0.27
CA GLU A 291 -21.87 16.10 0.14
C GLU A 291 -22.10 17.14 1.26
N GLU A 292 -21.42 17.01 2.40
CA GLU A 292 -21.54 17.93 3.53
C GLU A 292 -20.21 18.64 3.86
N PRO A 293 -20.25 19.78 4.56
CA PRO A 293 -19.04 20.44 5.07
C PRO A 293 -18.29 19.57 6.07
N ASN A 294 -17.00 19.85 6.24
CA ASN A 294 -16.10 19.17 7.19
C ASN A 294 -16.01 17.65 6.98
N TYR A 295 -16.00 17.22 5.72
CA TYR A 295 -15.73 15.83 5.30
C TYR A 295 -16.78 14.83 5.82
N ARG A 296 -18.06 15.21 5.67
CA ARG A 296 -19.22 14.43 6.15
C ARG A 296 -20.17 14.08 5.01
N GLY A 297 -21.14 13.23 5.31
CA GLY A 297 -22.12 12.75 4.35
C GLY A 297 -21.52 11.73 3.39
N ARG A 298 -22.18 11.54 2.25
CA ARG A 298 -21.71 10.64 1.20
C ARG A 298 -20.39 11.13 0.62
N MET A 299 -19.54 10.17 0.28
CA MET A 299 -18.23 10.43 -0.28
C MET A 299 -18.10 9.87 -1.69
N TYR A 300 -17.28 10.54 -2.52
CA TYR A 300 -16.99 10.15 -3.89
C TYR A 300 -15.50 10.32 -4.18
N ILE A 301 -14.87 9.30 -4.75
CA ILE A 301 -13.44 9.30 -5.06
C ILE A 301 -13.24 9.74 -6.50
N VAL A 302 -12.29 10.65 -6.72
CA VAL A 302 -11.82 11.01 -8.06
C VAL A 302 -10.31 10.93 -8.16
N GLU A 303 -9.85 10.30 -9.23
CA GLU A 303 -8.43 10.16 -9.59
C GLU A 303 -8.14 11.09 -10.78
N ARG A 304 -6.89 11.09 -11.26
CA ARG A 304 -6.50 11.88 -12.43
C ARG A 304 -7.43 11.61 -13.62
N GLY A 305 -8.05 12.66 -14.15
CA GLY A 305 -9.03 12.54 -15.21
C GLY A 305 -9.84 13.80 -15.44
N ASN A 306 -10.63 13.77 -16.51
CA ASN A 306 -11.60 14.79 -16.86
C ASN A 306 -12.99 14.18 -16.68
N TYR A 307 -13.79 14.73 -15.78
CA TYR A 307 -15.12 14.25 -15.47
C TYR A 307 -16.14 15.28 -15.94
N GLY A 308 -16.80 15.00 -17.06
CA GLY A 308 -17.69 15.95 -17.75
C GLY A 308 -19.05 16.14 -17.08
N SER A 309 -19.45 15.22 -16.20
CA SER A 309 -20.69 15.30 -15.42
C SER A 309 -20.54 14.61 -14.06
N HIS A 310 -21.37 14.99 -13.07
CA HIS A 310 -21.35 14.39 -11.73
C HIS A 310 -21.67 12.90 -11.69
N MET A 311 -22.35 12.39 -12.72
CA MET A 311 -22.58 10.97 -12.90
C MET A 311 -21.29 10.18 -13.15
N GLU A 312 -20.23 10.81 -13.68
CA GLU A 312 -18.97 10.13 -14.00
C GLU A 312 -18.16 9.74 -12.74
N TRP A 313 -18.41 10.39 -11.60
CA TRP A 313 -17.91 9.96 -10.29
C TRP A 313 -18.98 9.26 -9.44
N GLN A 314 -20.07 8.82 -10.10
CA GLN A 314 -21.21 8.09 -9.52
C GLN A 314 -22.01 8.86 -8.46
N ALA A 315 -21.98 10.18 -8.45
CA ALA A 315 -22.85 10.95 -7.57
C ALA A 315 -24.31 10.96 -8.08
N GLU A 316 -25.27 10.83 -7.16
CA GLU A 316 -26.70 10.92 -7.48
C GLU A 316 -27.14 12.36 -7.78
N ASN A 317 -26.39 13.34 -7.29
CA ASN A 317 -26.66 14.76 -7.43
C ASN A 317 -25.34 15.55 -7.39
N PRO A 318 -25.29 16.80 -7.89
CA PRO A 318 -24.05 17.56 -7.96
C PRO A 318 -23.66 18.24 -6.63
N ASN A 319 -24.30 17.94 -5.51
CA ASN A 319 -24.02 18.61 -4.24
C ASN A 319 -22.66 18.17 -3.69
N VAL A 320 -21.68 19.07 -3.70
CA VAL A 320 -20.39 18.88 -3.04
C VAL A 320 -20.11 20.10 -2.17
N GLN A 321 -19.75 19.87 -0.91
CA GLN A 321 -19.54 20.94 0.08
C GLN A 321 -18.17 20.93 0.72
N SER A 322 -17.48 19.79 0.72
CA SER A 322 -16.09 19.73 1.15
C SER A 322 -15.30 18.72 0.33
N VAL A 323 -13.99 18.93 0.28
CA VAL A 323 -13.06 18.13 -0.52
C VAL A 323 -11.78 17.96 0.27
N ARG A 324 -11.22 16.76 0.30
CA ARG A 324 -9.88 16.53 0.84
C ARG A 324 -9.08 15.64 -0.08
N ARG A 325 -7.77 15.72 0.06
CA ARG A 325 -6.82 14.79 -0.51
C ARG A 325 -6.99 13.43 0.18
N VAL A 326 -6.88 12.34 -0.58
CA VAL A 326 -6.68 11.02 0.00
C VAL A 326 -5.31 11.06 0.65
N ALA A 327 -5.27 11.00 1.98
CA ALA A 327 -4.06 10.94 2.73
C ALA A 327 -3.64 9.48 2.82
N ASN A 328 -2.67 9.11 1.99
CA ASN A 328 -1.94 7.89 2.22
C ASN A 328 -0.97 8.12 3.38
N TYR A 329 -1.40 7.78 4.59
CA TYR A 329 -0.52 7.62 5.75
C TYR A 329 0.14 6.24 5.72
N PHE A 330 0.72 5.95 4.57
CA PHE A 330 1.78 4.97 4.37
C PHE A 330 2.74 4.95 5.58
#